data_AF-A0A967HVV7-F1
#
_entry.id   AF-A0A967HVV7-F1
#
_cell.length_a   1.000
_cell.length_b   1.000
_cell.length_c   1.000
_cell.angle_alpha   90.00
_cell.angle_beta   90.00
_cell.angle_gamma   90.00
#
_symmetry.space_group_name_H-M   'P 1'
#
loop_
_entity.id
_entity.type
_entity.pdbx_description
1 polymer ?
#
loop_
_entity_poly.entity_id
_entity_poly.type
_entity_poly.pdbx_seq_one_letter_code
_entity_poly.pdbx_strand_id
1 'polypeptide(L)'
;MPEGSKVRFSMPPGFEVIDHAIEQMSEFHQQIPKSDAIVLFSCKARHMALGPMVEDEISAVHKLWDVPLVGFFTYGEIGPVPQGRCDFHNHTLVPVLINEK
;
A
#
# COMPACT_ATOMS: atom_id res chain seq x y z
N MET A 1 30.56 4.08 -1.87
CA MET A 1 30.69 2.95 -0.93
C MET A 1 32.16 2.58 -0.81
N PRO A 2 32.71 2.43 0.42
CA PRO A 2 34.11 2.04 0.60
C PRO A 2 34.43 0.70 -0.06
N GLU A 3 35.64 0.55 -0.55
CA GLU A 3 36.15 -0.71 -1.07
C GLU A 3 36.08 -1.81 0.01
N GLY A 4 35.67 -3.03 -0.36
CA GLY A 4 35.48 -4.15 0.56
C GLY A 4 34.12 -4.18 1.29
N SER A 5 33.23 -3.21 1.04
CA SER A 5 31.89 -3.22 1.61
C SER A 5 31.05 -4.40 1.10
N LYS A 6 30.36 -5.08 2.01
CA LYS A 6 29.34 -6.09 1.65
C LYS A 6 27.98 -5.41 1.53
N VAL A 7 27.36 -5.54 0.37
CA VAL A 7 25.96 -5.15 0.16
C VAL A 7 25.07 -6.38 0.09
N ARG A 8 23.83 -6.22 0.52
CA ARG A 8 22.76 -7.18 0.26
C ARG A 8 21.76 -6.52 -0.67
N PHE A 9 21.59 -7.10 -1.86
CA PHE A 9 20.51 -6.69 -2.74
C PHE A 9 19.19 -7.19 -2.17
N SER A 10 18.18 -6.33 -2.14
CA SER A 10 16.80 -6.77 -1.96
C SER A 10 16.37 -7.55 -3.20
N MET A 11 15.66 -8.66 -3.02
CA MET A 11 14.94 -9.25 -4.13
C MET A 11 13.68 -8.42 -4.38
N PRO A 12 13.31 -8.18 -5.66
CA PRO A 12 12.02 -7.59 -5.95
C PRO A 12 10.93 -8.49 -5.34
N PRO A 13 9.87 -7.89 -4.79
CA PRO A 13 8.74 -8.67 -4.28
C PRO A 13 8.17 -9.56 -5.40
N GLY A 14 7.74 -10.77 -5.03
CA GLY A 14 6.99 -11.62 -5.93
C GLY A 14 5.59 -11.06 -6.20
N PHE A 15 4.91 -11.61 -7.21
CA PHE A 15 3.55 -11.22 -7.59
C PHE A 15 2.53 -11.41 -6.45
N GLU A 16 2.79 -12.36 -5.55
CA GLU A 16 1.98 -12.69 -4.36
C GLU A 16 1.73 -11.48 -3.43
N VAL A 17 2.59 -10.44 -3.49
CA VAL A 17 2.42 -9.23 -2.69
C VAL A 17 1.13 -8.48 -3.03
N ILE A 18 0.65 -8.58 -4.28
CA ILE A 18 -0.63 -7.98 -4.69
C ILE A 18 -1.80 -8.68 -4.00
N ASP A 19 -1.80 -10.02 -4.03
CA ASP A 19 -2.88 -10.82 -3.44
C ASP A 19 -2.95 -10.61 -1.92
N HIS A 20 -1.79 -10.61 -1.25
CA HIS A 20 -1.72 -10.34 0.18
C HIS A 20 -2.18 -8.93 0.55
N ALA A 21 -1.84 -7.92 -0.24
CA ALA A 21 -2.30 -6.56 0.02
C ALA A 21 -3.83 -6.45 -0.12
N ILE A 22 -4.43 -7.08 -1.13
CA ILE A 22 -5.89 -7.12 -1.33
C ILE A 22 -6.57 -7.87 -0.17
N GLU A 23 -6.01 -8.99 0.27
CA GLU A 23 -6.51 -9.76 1.41
C GLU A 23 -6.50 -8.90 2.69
N GLN A 24 -5.38 -8.26 3.01
CA GLN A 24 -5.26 -7.37 4.17
C GLN A 24 -6.23 -6.18 4.10
N MET A 25 -6.42 -5.58 2.92
CA MET A 25 -7.39 -4.50 2.75
C MET A 25 -8.83 -4.97 2.89
N SER A 26 -9.13 -6.20 2.46
CA SER A 26 -10.45 -6.82 2.63
C SER A 26 -10.76 -7.08 4.10
N GLU A 27 -9.77 -7.54 4.88
CA GLU A 27 -9.89 -7.68 6.34
C GLU A 27 -10.06 -6.32 7.02
N PHE A 28 -9.31 -5.31 6.59
CA PHE A 28 -9.43 -3.95 7.12
C PHE A 28 -10.80 -3.33 6.82
N HIS A 29 -11.34 -3.56 5.62
CA HIS A 29 -12.70 -3.16 5.26
C HIS A 29 -13.76 -3.80 6.16
N GLN A 30 -13.60 -5.06 6.58
CA GLN A 30 -14.54 -5.67 7.53
C GLN A 30 -14.58 -4.94 8.88
N GLN A 31 -13.48 -4.32 9.30
CA GLN A 31 -13.40 -3.55 10.54
C GLN A 31 -13.97 -2.13 10.36
N ILE A 32 -13.76 -1.52 9.19
CA ILE A 32 -14.22 -0.17 8.86
C ILE A 32 -14.96 -0.20 7.51
N PRO A 33 -16.23 -0.65 7.49
CA PRO A 33 -16.97 -0.92 6.25
C PRO A 33 -17.52 0.33 5.57
N LYS A 34 -17.32 1.52 6.16
CA LYS A 34 -17.84 2.78 5.62
C LYS A 34 -16.76 3.84 5.66
N SER A 35 -16.64 4.55 4.54
CA SER A 35 -15.86 5.78 4.44
C SER A 35 -16.50 6.71 3.41
N ASP A 36 -16.25 8.01 3.48
CA ASP A 36 -16.75 8.97 2.48
C ASP A 36 -15.73 9.26 1.37
N ALA A 37 -14.44 9.07 1.64
CA ALA A 37 -13.36 9.20 0.65
C ALA A 37 -12.09 8.43 1.06
N ILE A 38 -11.27 8.11 0.07
CA ILE A 38 -9.97 7.44 0.25
C ILE A 38 -8.85 8.32 -0.30
N VAL A 39 -7.79 8.51 0.48
CA VAL A 39 -6.48 8.95 -0.01
C VAL A 39 -5.52 7.77 0.01
N LEU A 40 -5.07 7.34 -1.16
CA LEU A 40 -4.26 6.14 -1.33
C LEU A 40 -2.80 6.49 -1.63
N PHE A 41 -1.89 5.89 -0.87
CA PHE A 41 -0.44 5.96 -1.10
C PHE A 41 0.05 4.58 -1.52
N SER A 42 0.75 4.50 -2.65
CA SER A 42 1.27 3.22 -3.17
C SER A 42 2.75 3.33 -3.53
N CYS A 43 3.51 2.27 -3.31
CA CYS A 43 4.95 2.28 -3.54
C CYS A 43 5.31 2.34 -5.04
N LYS A 44 6.04 3.38 -5.45
CA LYS A 44 6.54 3.55 -6.82
C LYS A 44 7.46 2.42 -7.25
N ALA A 45 8.25 1.85 -6.33
CA ALA A 45 9.12 0.72 -6.63
C ALA A 45 8.31 -0.52 -7.05
N ARG A 46 7.16 -0.78 -6.40
CA ARG A 46 6.24 -1.84 -6.79
C ARG A 46 5.61 -1.57 -8.15
N HIS A 47 5.18 -0.33 -8.40
CA HIS A 47 4.66 0.05 -9.72
C HIS A 47 5.70 -0.18 -10.83
N MET A 48 6.98 0.10 -10.58
CA MET A 48 8.04 -0.17 -11.57
C MET A 48 8.32 -1.67 -11.75
N ALA A 49 8.21 -2.47 -10.68
CA ALA A 49 8.50 -3.90 -10.72
C ALA A 49 7.34 -4.75 -11.26
N LEU A 50 6.10 -4.40 -10.93
CA LEU A 50 4.89 -5.18 -11.18
C LEU A 50 3.99 -4.57 -12.28
N GLY A 51 4.24 -3.31 -12.66
CA GLY A 51 3.55 -2.65 -13.76
C GLY A 51 2.03 -2.58 -13.55
N PRO A 52 1.21 -2.99 -14.54
CA PRO A 52 -0.25 -2.87 -14.51
C PRO A 52 -0.93 -3.58 -13.33
N MET A 53 -0.30 -4.59 -12.73
CA MET A 53 -0.87 -5.31 -11.58
C MET A 53 -1.12 -4.40 -10.38
N VAL A 54 -0.36 -3.31 -10.25
CA VAL A 54 -0.59 -2.30 -9.20
C VAL A 54 -1.85 -1.49 -9.48
N GLU A 55 -2.23 -1.28 -10.74
CA GLU A 55 -3.50 -0.63 -11.09
C GLU A 55 -4.68 -1.54 -10.76
N ASP A 56 -4.54 -2.85 -11.00
CA ASP A 56 -5.53 -3.86 -10.60
C ASP A 56 -5.70 -3.92 -9.07
N GLU A 57 -4.60 -3.85 -8.32
CA GLU A 57 -4.60 -3.73 -6.85
C GLU A 57 -5.37 -2.49 -6.39
N ILE A 58 -5.08 -1.33 -6.96
CA ILE A 58 -5.77 -0.07 -6.63
C ILE A 58 -7.26 -0.17 -6.96
N SER A 59 -7.62 -0.79 -8.10
CA SER A 59 -9.02 -1.01 -8.47
C SER A 59 -9.73 -1.97 -7.53
N ALA A 60 -9.08 -3.03 -7.08
CA ALA A 60 -9.62 -3.96 -6.10
C ALA A 60 -9.88 -3.26 -4.76
N VAL A 61 -8.95 -2.43 -4.28
CA VAL A 61 -9.11 -1.64 -3.05
C VAL A 61 -10.23 -0.61 -3.19
N HIS A 62 -10.33 0.09 -4.33
CA HIS A 62 -11.42 1.03 -4.60
C HIS A 62 -12.80 0.36 -4.47
N LYS A 63 -12.95 -0.84 -5.02
CA LYS A 63 -14.22 -1.60 -4.99
C LYS A 63 -14.67 -2.01 -3.60
N LEU A 64 -13.78 -2.02 -2.60
CA LEU A 64 -14.15 -2.39 -1.23
C LEU A 64 -15.07 -1.33 -0.60
N TRP A 65 -14.77 -0.04 -0.80
CA TRP A 65 -15.59 1.06 -0.25
C TRP A 65 -16.48 1.75 -1.29
N ASP A 66 -16.12 1.70 -2.58
CA ASP A 66 -16.83 2.34 -3.71
C ASP A 66 -17.12 3.84 -3.49
N VAL A 67 -16.09 4.56 -3.04
CA VAL A 67 -16.12 6.01 -2.75
C VAL A 67 -15.00 6.74 -3.48
N PRO A 68 -15.08 8.07 -3.66
CA PRO A 68 -14.03 8.83 -4.32
C PRO A 68 -12.64 8.50 -3.77
N LEU A 69 -11.77 8.03 -4.66
CA LEU A 69 -10.39 7.68 -4.37
C LEU A 69 -9.45 8.58 -5.15
N VAL A 70 -8.55 9.22 -4.41
CA VAL A 70 -7.42 9.97 -4.94
C VAL A 70 -6.13 9.43 -4.33
N GLY A 71 -4.99 9.67 -4.97
CA GLY A 71 -3.74 9.14 -4.48
C GLY A 71 -2.55 9.46 -5.36
N PHE A 72 -1.38 9.00 -4.92
CA PHE A 72 -0.15 9.11 -5.70
C PHE A 72 0.87 8.05 -5.26
N PHE A 73 1.87 7.85 -6.12
CA PHE A 73 2.95 6.90 -5.84
C PHE A 73 4.04 7.55 -4.97
N THR A 74 4.53 6.82 -3.97
CA THR A 74 5.57 7.27 -3.03
C THR A 74 6.79 6.34 -3.05
N TYR A 75 7.92 6.75 -2.48
CA TYR A 75 9.09 5.88 -2.27
C TYR A 75 9.17 5.32 -0.84
N GLY A 76 8.01 5.22 -0.17
CA GLY A 76 7.85 4.72 1.18
C GLY A 76 6.91 5.61 1.99
N GLU A 77 6.20 5.01 2.93
CA GLU A 77 5.20 5.66 3.76
C GLU A 77 5.61 5.58 5.24
N ILE A 78 5.42 6.67 6.01
CA ILE A 78 5.53 6.62 7.47
C ILE A 78 4.12 6.61 8.04
N GLY A 79 3.77 5.55 8.77
CA GLY A 79 2.41 5.37 9.24
C GLY A 79 2.31 4.40 10.43
N PRO A 80 1.16 4.35 11.11
CA PRO A 80 0.97 3.46 12.24
C PRO A 80 0.94 1.99 11.80
N VAL A 81 1.58 1.11 12.56
CA VAL A 81 1.27 -0.33 12.56
C VAL A 81 0.07 -0.60 13.47
N PRO A 82 -0.60 -1.77 13.41
CA PRO A 82 -1.76 -2.08 14.26
C PRO A 82 -1.55 -1.85 15.77
N GLN A 83 -0.31 -1.90 16.24
CA GLN A 83 0.07 -1.64 17.64
C GLN A 83 0.24 -0.14 17.98
N GLY A 84 -0.10 0.77 17.06
CA GLY A 84 -0.11 2.22 17.28
C GLY A 84 1.25 2.93 17.20
N ARG A 85 2.35 2.19 17.01
CA ARG A 85 3.67 2.78 16.74
C ARG A 85 3.75 3.18 15.27
N CYS A 86 4.30 4.36 14.97
CA CYS A 86 4.67 4.67 13.60
C CYS A 86 5.94 3.91 13.19
N ASP A 87 5.89 3.30 12.01
CA ASP A 87 7.03 2.64 11.39
C ASP A 87 7.16 3.08 9.93
N PHE A 88 8.28 2.71 9.31
CA PHE A 88 8.50 2.93 7.90
C PHE A 88 7.98 1.73 7.10
N HIS A 89 6.99 1.99 6.26
CA HIS A 89 6.35 1.01 5.39
C HIS A 89 6.94 1.15 3.99
N ASN A 90 7.40 0.02 3.45
CA ASN A 90 8.05 -0.02 2.16
C ASN A 90 7.55 -1.25 1.41
N HIS A 91 7.44 -1.12 0.09
CA HIS A 91 6.70 -2.10 -0.73
C HIS A 91 5.27 -2.35 -0.23
N THR A 92 4.59 -1.28 0.16
CA THR A 92 3.24 -1.30 0.73
C THR A 92 2.23 -0.52 -0.12
N LEU A 93 0.96 -0.64 0.27
CA LEU A 93 -0.16 0.20 -0.15
C LEU A 93 -0.85 0.63 1.14
N VAL A 94 -1.08 1.94 1.30
CA VAL A 94 -1.59 2.53 2.54
C VAL A 94 -2.80 3.40 2.21
N PRO A 95 -4.02 3.03 2.63
CA PRO A 95 -5.18 3.89 2.52
C PRO A 95 -5.32 4.79 3.75
N VAL A 96 -5.79 6.01 3.53
CA VAL A 96 -6.33 6.89 4.56
C VAL A 96 -7.81 7.08 4.28
N LEU A 97 -8.64 6.57 5.18
CA LEU A 97 -10.09 6.69 5.13
C LEU A 97 -10.51 8.02 5.77
N ILE A 98 -11.36 8.78 5.07
CA ILE A 98 -11.85 10.09 5.51
C ILE A 98 -13.38 10.03 5.61
N ASN A 99 -13.91 10.56 6.72
CA ASN A 99 -15.35 10.68 6.93
C ASN A 99 -15.70 12.15 7.17
N GLU A 100 -16.77 12.61 6.53
CA GLU A 100 -17.40 13.90 6.80
C GLU A 100 -18.30 13.79 8.05
N LYS A 101 -18.49 14.90 8.76
CA LYS A 101 -19.33 14.97 9.97
C LYS A 101 -20.70 15.54 9.65
#